data_AF-A0A507BN49-F1
#
_entry.id   AF-A0A507BN49-F1
#
_cell.length_a   1.000
_cell.length_b   1.000
_cell.length_c   1.000
_cell.angle_alpha   90.00
_cell.angle_beta   90.00
_cell.angle_gamma   90.00
#
_symmetry.space_group_name_H-M   'P 1'
#
loop_
_entity.id
_entity.type
_entity.pdbx_description
1 polymer ?
#
loop_
_entity_poly.entity_id
_entity_poly.type
_entity_poly.pdbx_seq_one_letter_code
_entity_poly.pdbx_strand_id
1 'polypeptide(L)'
;MHLSKLTAFAALVASVIASPAPAPAPSPDVDTKLLAKRAEGIHLLNCVTYSTVVYCANDSNCNFNPGAGNACSPGSGVFHWEGGSHSCTFGGTGVTFTWAIDSNAQSYPNFQKAGTGSNGFHNFNCFKDDQHVMYTDGNGHACRSIYYCLDQLGLKF
;
A
#
# COMPACT_ATOMS: atom_id res chain seq x y z
N MET A 1 -38.40 52.97 -65.25
CA MET A 1 -37.35 52.31 -66.06
C MET A 1 -36.13 52.11 -65.19
N HIS A 2 -35.70 50.84 -65.07
CA HIS A 2 -34.41 50.31 -64.59
C HIS A 2 -33.98 50.54 -63.13
N LEU A 3 -33.87 49.50 -62.27
CA LEU A 3 -33.01 48.29 -62.18
C LEU A 3 -31.71 48.53 -61.40
N SER A 4 -31.63 47.90 -60.20
CA SER A 4 -30.48 47.21 -59.57
C SER A 4 -29.14 47.97 -59.38
N LYS A 5 -28.35 47.80 -58.31
CA LYS A 5 -27.97 46.58 -57.57
C LYS A 5 -27.50 46.96 -56.14
N LEU A 6 -27.93 46.18 -55.15
CA LEU A 6 -27.31 46.07 -53.83
C LEU A 6 -25.98 45.32 -53.96
N THR A 7 -24.96 45.72 -53.19
CA THR A 7 -23.80 44.86 -52.90
C THR A 7 -23.41 45.08 -51.45
N ALA A 8 -23.78 44.12 -50.59
CA ALA A 8 -23.41 44.08 -49.19
C ALA A 8 -22.08 43.31 -49.06
N PHE A 9 -21.08 43.94 -48.47
CA PHE A 9 -19.88 43.26 -47.97
C PHE A 9 -20.12 42.92 -46.50
N ALA A 10 -20.35 41.65 -46.19
CA ALA A 10 -20.36 41.15 -44.82
C ALA A 10 -18.95 40.63 -44.49
N ALA A 11 -18.19 41.39 -43.70
CA ALA A 11 -16.94 40.93 -43.12
C ALA A 11 -17.26 40.12 -41.85
N LEU A 12 -17.01 38.80 -41.90
CA LEU A 12 -17.18 37.90 -40.77
C LEU A 12 -15.89 37.92 -39.93
N VAL A 13 -15.90 38.64 -38.81
CA VAL A 13 -14.80 38.60 -37.84
C VAL A 13 -15.11 37.49 -36.83
N ALA A 14 -14.45 36.35 -36.98
CA ALA A 14 -14.50 35.26 -36.00
C ALA A 14 -13.53 35.57 -34.85
N SER A 15 -14.04 36.06 -33.73
CA SER A 15 -13.29 36.18 -32.48
C SER A 15 -13.13 34.80 -31.84
N VAL A 16 -11.91 34.26 -31.87
CA VAL A 16 -11.53 33.02 -31.18
C VAL A 16 -11.51 33.30 -29.67
N ILE A 17 -12.50 32.77 -28.95
CA ILE A 17 -12.42 32.63 -27.50
C ILE A 17 -11.47 31.46 -27.19
N ALA A 18 -10.26 31.76 -26.73
CA ALA A 18 -9.37 30.77 -26.16
C ALA A 18 -9.98 30.27 -24.84
N SER A 19 -10.57 29.08 -24.86
CA SER A 19 -11.00 28.40 -23.65
C SER A 19 -9.79 28.14 -22.75
N PRO A 20 -9.88 28.36 -21.43
CA PRO A 20 -8.82 27.95 -20.52
C PRO A 20 -8.63 26.44 -20.65
N ALA A 21 -7.37 26.02 -20.85
CA ALA A 21 -7.01 24.61 -20.84
C ALA A 21 -7.45 24.02 -19.47
N PRO A 22 -8.14 22.87 -19.45
CA PRO A 22 -8.43 22.17 -18.21
C PRO A 22 -7.12 21.92 -17.47
N ALA A 23 -7.07 22.29 -16.19
CA ALA A 23 -5.98 21.88 -15.31
C ALA A 23 -5.85 20.34 -15.39
N PRO A 24 -4.63 19.78 -15.39
CA PRO A 24 -4.46 18.34 -15.35
C PRO A 24 -5.20 17.79 -14.14
N ALA A 25 -6.10 16.84 -14.38
CA ALA A 25 -6.81 16.15 -13.32
C ALA A 25 -5.80 15.51 -12.35
N PRO A 26 -6.04 15.54 -11.03
CA PRO A 26 -5.21 14.79 -10.09
C PRO A 26 -5.16 13.33 -10.52
N SER A 27 -3.95 12.77 -10.68
CA SER A 27 -3.77 11.39 -11.10
C SER A 27 -4.45 10.43 -10.10
N PRO A 28 -5.43 9.62 -10.54
CA PRO A 28 -6.13 8.68 -9.66
C PRO A 28 -5.22 7.57 -9.10
N ASP A 29 -4.00 7.42 -9.64
CA ASP A 29 -3.04 6.37 -9.27
C ASP A 29 -2.48 6.49 -7.84
N VAL A 30 -2.37 7.71 -7.30
CA VAL A 30 -1.81 7.91 -5.95
C VAL A 30 -2.84 7.51 -4.90
N ASP A 31 -4.09 7.96 -5.07
CA ASP A 31 -5.18 7.65 -4.15
C ASP A 31 -5.63 6.19 -4.23
N THR A 32 -5.67 5.57 -5.42
CA THR A 32 -6.02 4.14 -5.54
C THR A 32 -4.93 3.22 -5.00
N LYS A 33 -3.64 3.54 -5.16
CA LYS A 33 -2.55 2.78 -4.50
C LYS A 33 -2.53 2.99 -2.98
N LEU A 34 -2.87 4.19 -2.51
CA LEU A 34 -3.05 4.48 -1.09
C LEU A 34 -4.27 3.73 -0.51
N LEU A 35 -5.38 3.66 -1.24
CA LEU A 35 -6.59 2.92 -0.87
C LEU A 35 -6.40 1.40 -0.95
N ALA A 36 -5.62 0.93 -1.93
CA ALA A 36 -5.17 -0.45 -1.94
C ALA A 36 -4.35 -0.71 -0.68
N LYS A 37 -3.36 0.11 -0.31
CA LYS A 37 -2.57 -0.04 0.95
C LYS A 37 -3.35 0.05 2.24
N ARG A 38 -4.57 0.52 2.13
CA ARG A 38 -5.51 0.65 3.22
C ARG A 38 -6.21 -0.69 3.50
N ALA A 39 -6.41 -1.54 2.48
CA ALA A 39 -6.90 -2.92 2.63
C ALA A 39 -5.82 -3.97 2.25
N GLU A 40 -5.89 -5.16 2.84
CA GLU A 40 -5.04 -6.32 2.51
C GLU A 40 -3.61 -6.38 3.12
N GLY A 41 -3.10 -7.62 3.16
CA GLY A 41 -2.23 -8.19 4.19
C GLY A 41 -0.91 -7.46 4.46
N ILE A 42 -0.55 -7.39 5.74
CA ILE A 42 0.78 -6.97 6.18
C ILE A 42 1.51 -8.18 6.76
N HIS A 43 2.73 -8.44 6.31
CA HIS A 43 3.59 -9.49 6.85
C HIS A 43 4.77 -8.88 7.59
N LEU A 44 5.14 -9.51 8.71
CA LEU A 44 6.31 -9.20 9.53
C LEU A 44 7.32 -10.32 9.30
N LEU A 45 8.40 -10.06 8.56
CA LEU A 45 9.30 -11.11 8.08
C LEU A 45 10.72 -11.00 8.62
N ASN A 46 11.35 -12.15 8.84
CA ASN A 46 12.79 -12.25 9.07
C ASN A 46 13.50 -12.83 7.84
N CYS A 47 14.44 -12.06 7.28
CA CYS A 47 15.22 -12.34 6.09
C CYS A 47 16.68 -12.66 6.44
N VAL A 48 16.91 -13.68 7.28
CA VAL A 48 18.23 -14.13 7.77
C VAL A 48 19.02 -13.09 8.56
N THR A 49 19.41 -11.98 7.93
CA THR A 49 20.25 -10.91 8.48
C THR A 49 19.49 -9.65 8.85
N TYR A 50 18.26 -9.48 8.33
CA TYR A 50 17.43 -8.32 8.60
C TYR A 50 15.95 -8.70 8.74
N SER A 51 15.15 -7.76 9.23
CA SER A 51 13.69 -7.87 9.25
C SER A 51 13.04 -6.82 8.37
N THR A 52 11.86 -7.14 7.84
CA THR A 52 11.10 -6.24 6.99
C THR A 52 9.61 -6.40 7.23
N VAL A 53 8.89 -5.29 7.15
CA VAL A 53 7.43 -5.26 7.08
C VAL A 53 7.06 -5.18 5.61
N VAL A 54 6.17 -6.04 5.14
CA VAL A 54 5.75 -6.12 3.74
C VAL A 54 4.26 -5.93 3.64
N TYR A 55 3.86 -5.05 2.73
CA TYR A 55 2.48 -4.86 2.33
C TYR A 55 2.17 -5.66 1.07
N CYS A 56 1.03 -6.33 1.08
CA CYS A 56 0.47 -7.02 -0.06
C CYS A 56 -0.96 -6.57 -0.34
N ALA A 57 -1.16 -6.09 -1.56
CA ALA A 57 -2.48 -5.77 -2.09
C ALA A 57 -3.35 -6.99 -2.37
N ASN A 58 -2.75 -8.19 -2.36
CA ASN A 58 -3.43 -9.48 -2.40
C ASN A 58 -2.68 -10.45 -1.48
N ASP A 59 -3.21 -10.69 -0.28
CA ASP A 59 -2.62 -11.59 0.71
C ASP A 59 -2.48 -13.02 0.17
N SER A 60 -3.45 -13.47 -0.63
CA SER A 60 -3.45 -14.80 -1.25
C SER A 60 -2.33 -14.98 -2.30
N ASN A 61 -1.66 -13.89 -2.69
CA ASN A 61 -0.56 -13.90 -3.65
C ASN A 61 0.66 -13.14 -3.11
N CYS A 62 0.94 -13.22 -1.82
CA CYS A 62 2.01 -12.45 -1.18
C CYS A 62 3.42 -13.10 -1.28
N ASN A 63 3.58 -14.18 -2.07
CA ASN A 63 4.81 -14.99 -2.17
C ASN A 63 5.87 -14.41 -3.14
N PHE A 64 6.16 -13.11 -3.04
CA PHE A 64 7.12 -12.45 -3.92
C PHE A 64 7.92 -11.36 -3.19
N ASN A 65 9.13 -11.07 -3.68
CA ASN A 65 9.92 -9.96 -3.18
C ASN A 65 9.22 -8.64 -3.53
N PRO A 66 8.78 -7.84 -2.54
CA PRO A 66 7.98 -6.65 -2.79
C PRO A 66 8.74 -5.59 -3.59
N GLY A 67 8.05 -4.94 -4.52
CA GLY A 67 8.57 -3.77 -5.22
C GLY A 67 8.87 -2.60 -4.27
N ALA A 68 9.72 -1.68 -4.74
CA ALA A 68 10.08 -0.47 -4.00
C ALA A 68 8.83 0.27 -3.52
N GLY A 69 8.77 0.53 -2.21
CA GLY A 69 7.64 1.19 -1.56
C GLY A 69 6.61 0.26 -0.93
N ASN A 70 6.61 -1.05 -1.18
CA ASN A 70 5.72 -2.02 -0.51
C ASN A 70 6.42 -2.76 0.64
N ALA A 71 7.64 -2.37 0.96
CA ALA A 71 8.37 -2.84 2.12
C ALA A 71 8.89 -1.66 2.92
N CYS A 72 9.08 -1.87 4.22
CA CYS A 72 9.82 -0.96 5.07
C CYS A 72 10.61 -1.76 6.12
N SER A 73 11.69 -1.16 6.60
CA SER A 73 12.55 -1.78 7.63
C SER A 73 12.20 -1.20 9.01
N PRO A 74 11.86 -2.04 10.00
CA PRO A 74 11.54 -1.60 11.35
C PRO A 74 12.78 -1.24 12.19
N GLY A 75 13.98 -1.54 11.70
CA GLY A 75 15.24 -1.31 12.40
C GLY A 75 16.41 -1.99 11.71
N SER A 76 17.62 -1.85 12.28
CA SER A 76 18.81 -2.54 11.78
C SER A 76 18.87 -3.99 12.27
N GLY A 77 19.16 -4.93 11.36
CA GLY A 77 19.31 -6.34 11.72
C GLY A 77 17.97 -7.08 11.89
N VAL A 78 18.02 -8.24 12.53
CA VAL A 78 16.82 -9.04 12.83
C VAL A 78 16.08 -8.40 14.00
N PHE A 79 14.84 -8.03 13.75
CA PHE A 79 13.97 -7.32 14.67
C PHE A 79 13.24 -8.30 15.61
N HIS A 80 13.08 -7.89 16.87
CA HIS A 80 12.24 -8.59 17.84
C HIS A 80 10.82 -8.03 17.76
N TRP A 81 9.87 -8.82 17.29
CA TRP A 81 8.52 -8.36 16.96
C TRP A 81 7.61 -8.21 18.19
N GLU A 82 7.86 -9.03 19.20
CA GLU A 82 7.05 -9.21 20.38
C GLU A 82 7.34 -8.14 21.43
N GLY A 83 6.30 -7.78 22.19
CA GLY A 83 6.43 -6.86 23.32
C GLY A 83 6.44 -5.38 22.90
N GLY A 84 5.41 -4.66 23.32
CA GLY A 84 5.27 -3.23 23.07
C GLY A 84 4.59 -2.88 21.73
N SER A 85 4.57 -1.59 21.43
CA SER A 85 4.04 -1.04 20.17
C SER A 85 5.19 -0.52 19.32
N HIS A 86 5.22 -0.94 18.07
CA HIS A 86 6.28 -0.65 17.09
C HIS A 86 5.66 -0.10 15.80
N SER A 87 6.45 0.54 14.97
CA SER A 87 5.96 1.07 13.69
C SER A 87 7.03 1.11 12.60
N CYS A 88 6.57 1.21 11.37
CA CYS A 88 7.42 1.22 10.18
C CYS A 88 6.72 1.99 9.05
N THR A 89 7.47 2.87 8.37
CA THR A 89 6.94 3.74 7.32
C THR A 89 7.37 3.28 5.93
N PHE A 90 6.40 3.05 5.05
CA PHE A 90 6.64 2.66 3.66
C PHE A 90 7.14 3.84 2.84
N GLY A 91 8.44 3.84 2.51
CA GLY A 91 9.15 4.97 1.87
C GLY A 91 8.62 5.42 0.50
N GLY A 92 7.78 4.61 -0.17
CA GLY A 92 7.13 5.00 -1.43
C GLY A 92 5.75 5.64 -1.30
N THR A 93 5.09 5.52 -0.13
CA THR A 93 3.72 6.04 0.07
C THR A 93 3.55 6.87 1.33
N GLY A 94 4.55 6.91 2.23
CA GLY A 94 4.47 7.63 3.50
C GLY A 94 3.50 7.03 4.52
N VAL A 95 2.87 5.91 4.20
CA VAL A 95 1.97 5.19 5.10
C VAL A 95 2.80 4.54 6.21
N THR A 96 2.40 4.75 7.46
CA THR A 96 3.01 4.10 8.62
C THR A 96 2.11 2.98 9.09
N PHE A 97 2.64 1.76 9.15
CA PHE A 97 1.99 0.66 9.84
C PHE A 97 2.53 0.57 11.27
N THR A 98 1.63 0.50 12.24
CA THR A 98 1.92 0.32 13.67
C THR A 98 1.37 -1.03 14.09
N TRP A 99 2.11 -1.77 14.92
CA TRP A 99 1.67 -3.07 15.45
C TRP A 99 2.05 -3.23 16.91
N ALA A 100 1.31 -4.11 17.59
CA ALA A 100 1.66 -4.62 18.91
C ALA A 100 1.42 -6.12 18.91
N ILE A 101 2.49 -6.89 19.09
CA ILE A 101 2.46 -8.36 19.20
C ILE A 101 2.67 -8.72 20.67
N ASP A 102 1.86 -9.66 21.17
CA ASP A 102 1.94 -10.14 22.55
C ASP A 102 3.36 -10.62 22.88
N SER A 103 3.86 -10.27 24.06
CA SER A 103 5.24 -10.58 24.48
C SER A 103 5.63 -12.06 24.43
N ASN A 104 4.65 -12.96 24.50
CA ASN A 104 4.82 -14.41 24.44
C ASN A 104 4.23 -15.03 23.15
N ALA A 105 3.94 -14.23 22.12
CA ALA A 105 3.23 -14.69 20.93
C ALA A 105 3.89 -15.87 20.20
N GLN A 106 5.22 -16.06 20.31
CA GLN A 106 5.89 -17.24 19.73
C GLN A 106 5.44 -18.56 20.34
N SER A 107 4.95 -18.56 21.59
CA SER A 107 4.41 -19.77 22.22
C SER A 107 3.00 -20.12 21.77
N TYR A 108 2.35 -19.27 20.96
CA TYR A 108 1.00 -19.55 20.48
C TYR A 108 1.03 -20.64 19.41
N PRO A 109 -0.04 -21.44 19.27
CA PRO A 109 -0.34 -22.19 18.06
C PRO A 109 -0.21 -21.33 16.80
N ASN A 110 0.19 -21.96 15.69
CA ASN A 110 0.20 -21.28 14.39
C ASN A 110 -1.22 -20.85 14.03
N PHE A 111 -1.33 -19.72 13.34
CA PHE A 111 -2.57 -19.06 12.90
C PHE A 111 -3.44 -18.52 14.04
N GLN A 112 -2.97 -18.59 15.29
CA GLN A 112 -3.65 -17.94 16.40
C GLN A 112 -3.38 -16.44 16.39
N LYS A 113 -4.40 -15.65 16.75
CA LYS A 113 -4.26 -14.20 16.94
C LYS A 113 -3.18 -13.92 18.00
N ALA A 114 -2.17 -13.17 17.61
CA ALA A 114 -0.97 -12.84 18.35
C ALA A 114 -0.87 -11.34 18.69
N GLY A 115 -1.73 -10.50 18.12
CA GLY A 115 -1.69 -9.06 18.35
C GLY A 115 -2.63 -8.28 17.44
N THR A 116 -2.35 -6.99 17.30
CA THR A 116 -3.11 -6.07 16.44
C THR A 116 -2.17 -5.11 15.72
N GLY A 117 -2.69 -4.49 14.66
CA GLY A 117 -2.01 -3.42 13.94
C GLY A 117 -2.96 -2.39 13.37
N SER A 118 -2.41 -1.26 12.90
CA SER A 118 -3.15 -0.19 12.25
C SER A 118 -2.25 0.59 11.30
N ASN A 119 -2.82 1.09 10.21
CA ASN A 119 -2.18 2.06 9.30
C ASN A 119 -2.78 3.48 9.44
N GLY A 120 -3.53 3.73 10.52
CA GLY A 120 -4.26 4.99 10.76
C GLY A 120 -5.59 5.11 10.01
N PHE A 121 -5.93 4.16 9.13
CA PHE A 121 -7.21 4.11 8.43
C PHE A 121 -7.96 2.79 8.64
N HIS A 122 -7.26 1.65 8.67
CA HIS A 122 -7.79 0.34 9.04
C HIS A 122 -7.14 -0.20 10.31
N ASN A 123 -7.85 -1.12 10.95
CA ASN A 123 -7.34 -1.94 12.03
C ASN A 123 -7.17 -3.38 11.54
N PHE A 124 -6.14 -4.03 12.06
CA PHE A 124 -5.73 -5.37 11.63
C PHE A 124 -5.67 -6.28 12.84
N ASN A 125 -6.05 -7.55 12.64
CA ASN A 125 -5.69 -8.62 13.57
C ASN A 125 -4.38 -9.23 13.07
N CYS A 126 -3.38 -9.34 13.95
CA CYS A 126 -2.13 -10.01 13.63
C CYS A 126 -2.13 -11.42 14.21
N PHE A 127 -1.66 -12.38 13.43
CA PHE A 127 -1.67 -13.81 13.71
C PHE A 127 -0.26 -14.36 13.61
N LYS A 128 0.05 -15.34 14.45
CA LYS A 128 1.31 -16.09 14.36
C LYS A 128 1.31 -16.91 13.07
N ASP A 129 2.36 -16.80 12.28
CA ASP A 129 2.55 -17.60 11.09
C ASP A 129 3.24 -18.95 11.42
N ASP A 130 3.32 -19.86 10.47
CA ASP A 130 4.07 -21.12 10.59
C ASP A 130 5.56 -20.99 10.21
N GLN A 131 6.02 -19.78 9.88
CA GLN A 131 7.42 -19.48 9.53
C GLN A 131 7.91 -20.12 8.24
N HIS A 132 6.97 -20.39 7.32
CA HIS A 132 7.32 -20.74 5.95
C HIS A 132 8.14 -19.64 5.27
N VAL A 133 8.93 -20.03 4.27
CA VAL A 133 9.62 -19.08 3.41
C VAL A 133 8.59 -18.48 2.46
N MET A 134 8.41 -17.16 2.59
CA MET A 134 7.45 -16.40 1.81
C MET A 134 8.05 -15.97 0.47
N TYR A 135 9.31 -15.54 0.47
CA TYR A 135 10.10 -15.33 -0.74
C TYR A 135 11.60 -15.42 -0.44
N THR A 136 12.41 -15.47 -1.50
CA THR A 136 13.87 -15.30 -1.44
C THR A 136 14.24 -13.97 -2.10
N ASP A 137 15.02 -13.14 -1.43
CA ASP A 137 15.43 -11.84 -1.96
C ASP A 137 16.47 -11.98 -3.10
N GLY A 138 16.86 -10.86 -3.71
CA GLY A 138 17.87 -10.85 -4.78
C GLY A 138 19.28 -11.26 -4.33
N ASN A 139 19.54 -11.32 -3.03
CA ASN A 139 20.80 -11.73 -2.42
C ASN A 139 20.78 -13.19 -1.93
N GLY A 140 19.67 -13.92 -2.12
CA GLY A 140 19.52 -15.30 -1.66
C GLY A 140 19.06 -15.45 -0.20
N HIS A 141 18.64 -14.39 0.48
CA HIS A 141 18.09 -14.50 1.83
C HIS A 141 16.67 -15.05 1.78
N ALA A 142 16.43 -16.15 2.48
CA ALA A 142 15.09 -16.69 2.69
C ALA A 142 14.34 -15.82 3.71
N CYS A 143 13.34 -15.09 3.24
CA CYS A 143 12.45 -14.26 4.06
C CYS A 143 11.28 -15.09 4.57
N ARG A 144 11.24 -15.31 5.88
CA ARG A 144 10.20 -16.10 6.55
C ARG A 144 9.14 -15.21 7.16
N SER A 145 7.87 -15.52 6.91
CA SER A 145 6.73 -14.85 7.54
C SER A 145 6.68 -15.24 9.02
N ILE A 146 6.82 -14.29 9.94
CA ILE A 146 6.75 -14.58 11.39
C ILE A 146 5.34 -14.32 11.89
N TYR A 147 4.75 -13.23 11.42
CA TYR A 147 3.38 -12.84 11.68
C TYR A 147 2.76 -12.25 10.41
N TYR A 148 1.45 -12.42 10.26
CA TYR A 148 0.67 -11.77 9.22
C TYR A 148 -0.52 -11.05 9.85
N CYS A 149 -0.90 -9.91 9.29
CA CYS A 149 -1.94 -9.04 9.81
C CYS A 149 -2.99 -8.79 8.73
N LEU A 150 -4.23 -9.18 9.03
CA LEU A 150 -5.37 -9.09 8.12
C LEU A 150 -6.34 -8.00 8.56
N ASP A 151 -6.85 -7.25 7.59
CA ASP A 151 -7.81 -6.17 7.81
C ASP A 151 -9.10 -6.73 8.44
N GLN A 152 -9.54 -6.11 9.53
CA GLN A 152 -10.77 -6.49 10.23
C GLN A 152 -12.03 -6.29 9.38
N LEU A 153 -12.01 -5.41 8.38
CA LEU A 153 -13.15 -5.21 7.48
C LEU A 153 -13.32 -6.32 6.43
N GLY A 154 -12.27 -7.10 6.17
CA GLY A 154 -12.31 -8.29 5.30
C GLY A 154 -12.71 -9.58 6.00
N LEU A 155 -12.72 -9.60 7.34
CA LEU A 155 -13.09 -10.77 8.17
C LEU A 155 -14.60 -10.79 8.46
N LYS A 156 -15.44 -10.87 7.41
CA LYS A 156 -16.86 -11.21 7.59
C LYS A 156 -16.99 -12.73 7.42
N PHE A 157 -17.22 -13.42 8.54
CA PHE A 157 -17.57 -14.84 8.58
C PHE A 157 -18.99 -15.07 8.05
#